data_AF-A0A6N7FV02-F1
#
_entry.id   AF-A0A6N7FV02-F1
#
_cell.length_a   1.000
_cell.length_b   1.000
_cell.length_c   1.000
_cell.angle_alpha   90.00
_cell.angle_beta   90.00
_cell.angle_gamma   90.00
#
_symmetry.space_group_name_H-M   'P 1'
#
loop_
_entity.id
_entity.type
_entity.pdbx_description
1 polymer ?
#
loop_
_entity_poly.entity_id
_entity_poly.type
_entity_poly.pdbx_seq_one_letter_code
_entity_poly.pdbx_strand_id
1 'polypeptide(L)'
;MSAAEEPGPEAYARMFELADLLTPQAMRVAVTLGLPGLLATGSRSIDELAALTGADRGGLATLAHHLTAKGVLARPEPGAVGLTEVGRTLLHPRPGCVRPRRRAGGHGPGLGRPRPHDPHR
;
A
#
# COMPACT_ATOMS: atom_id res chain seq x y z
N MET A 1 -33.46 -21.89 -30.70
CA MET A 1 -32.32 -21.01 -30.35
C MET A 1 -32.41 -20.74 -28.87
N SER A 2 -31.58 -21.46 -28.11
CA SER A 2 -31.55 -21.47 -26.64
C SER A 2 -31.12 -20.10 -26.12
N ALA A 3 -31.92 -19.51 -25.24
CA ALA A 3 -31.51 -18.39 -24.43
C ALA A 3 -30.26 -18.84 -23.66
N ALA A 4 -29.12 -18.26 -23.96
CA ALA A 4 -27.92 -18.45 -23.17
C ALA A 4 -28.29 -18.08 -21.74
N GLU A 5 -28.21 -19.05 -20.84
CA GLU A 5 -28.47 -18.87 -19.42
C GLU A 5 -27.50 -17.80 -18.93
N GLU A 6 -27.99 -16.57 -18.75
CA GLU A 6 -27.14 -15.46 -18.33
C GLU A 6 -26.52 -15.79 -16.97
N PRO A 7 -25.24 -15.44 -16.74
CA PRO A 7 -24.59 -15.73 -15.48
C PRO A 7 -25.41 -15.15 -14.32
N GLY A 8 -25.63 -15.95 -13.27
CA GLY A 8 -26.29 -15.46 -12.07
C GLY A 8 -25.50 -14.32 -11.40
N PRO A 9 -26.15 -13.48 -10.56
CA PRO A 9 -25.51 -12.37 -9.87
C PRO A 9 -24.23 -12.75 -9.09
N GLU A 10 -24.18 -13.96 -8.55
CA GLU A 10 -23.02 -14.52 -7.84
C GLU A 10 -21.78 -14.70 -8.74
N ALA A 11 -21.98 -15.14 -9.98
CA ALA A 11 -20.90 -15.30 -10.95
C ALA A 11 -20.29 -13.94 -11.33
N TYR A 12 -21.14 -12.92 -11.50
CA TYR A 12 -20.68 -11.55 -11.71
C TYR A 12 -19.93 -11.00 -10.50
N ALA A 13 -20.45 -11.17 -9.29
CA ALA A 13 -19.76 -10.76 -8.06
C ALA A 13 -18.38 -11.41 -7.94
N ARG A 14 -18.28 -12.71 -8.23
CA ARG A 14 -17.01 -13.44 -8.21
C ARG A 14 -16.02 -12.92 -9.26
N MET A 15 -16.49 -12.62 -10.47
CA MET A 15 -15.65 -12.01 -11.51
C MET A 15 -15.13 -10.64 -11.08
N PHE A 16 -15.97 -9.82 -10.43
CA PHE A 16 -15.54 -8.53 -9.88
C PHE A 16 -14.47 -8.67 -8.78
N GLU A 17 -14.58 -9.66 -7.90
CA GLU A 17 -13.54 -9.95 -6.90
C GLU A 17 -12.21 -10.33 -7.54
N LEU A 18 -12.24 -11.20 -8.56
CA LEU A 18 -11.04 -11.65 -9.27
C LEU A 18 -10.38 -10.51 -10.06
N ALA A 19 -11.18 -9.56 -10.54
CA ALA A 19 -10.72 -8.38 -11.26
C ALA A 19 -10.29 -7.23 -10.34
N ASP A 20 -10.41 -7.35 -9.01
CA ASP A 20 -10.03 -6.28 -8.08
C ASP A 20 -8.51 -6.11 -8.00
N LEU A 21 -7.99 -5.25 -8.87
CA LEU A 21 -6.59 -4.82 -8.84
C LEU A 21 -6.36 -3.66 -7.88
N LEU A 22 -7.39 -2.88 -7.56
CA LEU A 22 -7.25 -1.62 -6.84
C LEU A 22 -6.99 -1.86 -5.35
N THR A 23 -7.72 -2.78 -4.71
CA THR A 23 -7.55 -3.07 -3.29
C THR A 23 -6.12 -3.51 -2.92
N PRO A 24 -5.48 -4.48 -3.62
CA PRO A 24 -4.09 -4.80 -3.33
C PRO A 24 -3.12 -3.65 -3.65
N GLN A 25 -3.39 -2.81 -4.67
CA GLN A 25 -2.58 -1.59 -4.88
C GLN A 25 -2.69 -0.62 -3.70
N ALA A 26 -3.91 -0.33 -3.26
CA ALA A 26 -4.20 0.57 -2.16
C ALA A 26 -3.51 0.13 -0.87
N MET A 27 -3.54 -1.17 -0.56
CA MET A 27 -2.81 -1.74 0.59
C MET A 27 -1.30 -1.52 0.46
N ARG A 28 -0.71 -1.75 -0.72
CA ARG A 28 0.72 -1.50 -0.96
C ARG A 28 1.09 -0.03 -0.78
N VAL A 29 0.25 0.89 -1.26
CA VAL A 29 0.44 2.34 -1.06
C VAL A 29 0.39 2.69 0.42
N ALA A 30 -0.62 2.20 1.16
CA ALA A 30 -0.74 2.47 2.59
C ALA A 30 0.49 2.00 3.38
N VAL A 31 1.00 0.80 3.09
CA VAL A 31 2.24 0.28 3.68
C VAL A 31 3.45 1.12 3.28
N THR A 32 3.55 1.53 2.01
CA THR A 32 4.67 2.35 1.50
C THR A 32 4.70 3.72 2.17
N LEU A 33 3.53 4.32 2.42
CA LEU A 33 3.38 5.58 3.16
C LEU A 33 3.56 5.41 4.68
N GLY A 34 3.72 4.19 5.18
CA GLY A 34 3.84 3.93 6.62
C GLY A 34 2.55 4.16 7.41
N LEU A 35 1.38 4.25 6.75
CA LEU A 35 0.10 4.52 7.41
C LEU A 35 -0.23 3.53 8.53
N PRO A 36 0.01 2.21 8.38
CA PRO A 36 -0.26 1.28 9.47
C PRO A 36 0.50 1.65 10.75
N GLY A 37 1.77 2.03 10.64
CA GLY A 37 2.59 2.45 11.77
C GLY A 37 2.05 3.71 12.44
N LEU A 38 1.68 4.73 11.64
CA LEU A 38 1.12 5.97 12.15
C LEU A 38 -0.22 5.77 12.87
N LEU A 39 -1.04 4.84 12.37
CA LEU A 39 -2.35 4.51 12.91
C LEU A 39 -2.33 3.43 14.01
N ALA A 40 -1.18 2.81 14.27
CA ALA A 40 -1.04 1.80 15.32
C ALA A 40 -1.24 2.38 16.72
N THR A 41 -0.88 3.67 16.89
CA THR A 41 -0.97 4.41 18.15
C THR A 41 -2.35 5.02 18.40
N GLY A 42 -3.26 4.97 17.42
CA GLY A 42 -4.59 5.58 17.50
C GLY A 42 -5.06 6.12 16.15
N SER A 43 -6.30 6.60 16.13
CA SER A 43 -6.86 7.26 14.95
C SER A 43 -6.26 8.65 14.72
N ARG A 44 -6.14 9.06 13.46
CA ARG A 44 -5.61 10.37 13.04
C ARG A 44 -6.48 10.97 11.95
N SER A 45 -6.43 12.29 11.80
CA SER A 45 -7.10 12.96 10.68
C SER A 45 -6.34 12.77 9.36
N ILE A 46 -7.02 12.97 8.23
CA ILE A 46 -6.37 12.95 6.92
C ILE A 46 -5.31 14.04 6.80
N ASP A 47 -5.55 15.21 7.39
CA ASP A 47 -4.63 16.34 7.30
C ASP A 47 -3.34 16.06 8.09
N GLU A 48 -3.45 15.44 9.27
CA GLU A 48 -2.29 14.97 10.04
C GLU A 48 -1.49 13.90 9.28
N LEU A 49 -2.19 12.92 8.69
CA LEU A 49 -1.53 11.86 7.92
C LEU A 49 -0.84 12.42 6.68
N ALA A 50 -1.45 13.40 5.99
CA ALA A 50 -0.84 14.07 4.85
C ALA A 50 0.43 14.82 5.27
N ALA A 51 0.39 15.56 6.39
CA ALA A 51 1.56 16.25 6.93
C ALA A 51 2.70 15.30 7.32
N LEU A 52 2.38 14.15 7.94
CA LEU A 52 3.37 13.17 8.39
C LEU A 52 3.99 12.37 7.23
N THR A 53 3.24 12.13 6.17
CA THR A 53 3.68 11.31 5.02
C THR A 53 4.20 12.15 3.85
N GLY A 54 3.92 13.45 3.83
CA GLY A 54 4.17 14.32 2.68
C GLY A 54 3.31 14.01 1.46
N ALA A 55 2.26 13.19 1.61
CA ALA A 55 1.38 12.79 0.54
C ALA A 55 0.33 13.87 0.22
N ASP A 56 -0.17 13.88 -1.02
CA ASP A 56 -1.31 14.71 -1.37
C ASP A 56 -2.54 14.34 -0.54
N ARG A 57 -3.15 15.36 0.07
CA ARG A 57 -4.31 15.24 0.95
C ARG A 57 -5.52 14.64 0.23
N GLY A 58 -5.75 15.03 -1.02
CA GLY A 58 -6.86 14.53 -1.84
C GLY A 58 -6.72 13.05 -2.14
N GLY A 59 -5.55 12.66 -2.65
CA GLY A 59 -5.21 11.27 -2.91
C GLY A 59 -5.26 10.40 -1.64
N LEU A 60 -4.82 10.94 -0.50
CA LEU A 60 -4.88 10.25 0.78
C LEU A 60 -6.32 10.07 1.28
N ALA A 61 -7.19 11.07 1.10
CA ALA A 61 -8.60 10.97 1.41
C ALA A 61 -9.29 9.89 0.56
N THR A 62 -9.01 9.84 -0.74
CA THR A 62 -9.54 8.80 -1.65
C THR A 62 -9.05 7.41 -1.26
N LEU A 63 -7.76 7.27 -0.95
CA LEU A 63 -7.17 6.02 -0.48
C LEU A 63 -7.83 5.54 0.82
N ALA A 64 -7.96 6.44 1.80
CA ALA A 64 -8.58 6.13 3.08
C ALA A 64 -10.05 5.75 2.91
N HIS A 65 -10.79 6.42 2.02
CA HIS A 65 -12.16 6.08 1.71
C HIS A 65 -12.29 4.67 1.13
N HIS A 66 -11.46 4.32 0.12
CA HIS A 66 -11.42 2.97 -0.46
C HIS A 66 -11.11 1.89 0.57
N LEU A 67 -10.07 2.10 1.39
CA LEU A 67 -9.67 1.14 2.41
C LEU A 67 -10.67 1.03 3.57
N THR A 68 -11.43 2.10 3.84
CA THR A 68 -12.55 2.05 4.80
C THR A 68 -13.70 1.23 4.24
N ALA A 69 -14.06 1.41 2.96
CA ALA A 69 -15.08 0.61 2.29
C ALA A 69 -14.72 -0.89 2.25
N LYS A 70 -13.42 -1.21 2.20
CA LYS A 70 -12.90 -2.60 2.25
C LYS A 70 -12.67 -3.13 3.68
N GLY A 71 -12.96 -2.35 4.72
CA GLY A 71 -12.83 -2.75 6.12
C GLY A 71 -11.38 -2.88 6.63
N VAL A 72 -10.41 -2.34 5.90
CA VAL A 72 -9.00 -2.29 6.33
C VAL A 72 -8.76 -1.12 7.28
N LEU A 73 -9.43 -0.01 7.01
CA LEU A 73 -9.51 1.16 7.88
C LEU A 73 -10.93 1.32 8.40
N ALA A 74 -11.07 2.08 9.48
CA ALA A 74 -12.35 2.51 10.00
C ALA A 74 -12.35 4.02 10.23
N ARG A 75 -13.55 4.60 10.26
CA ARG A 75 -13.78 5.98 10.67
C ARG A 75 -14.45 5.96 12.04
N PRO A 76 -13.68 5.90 13.15
CA PRO A 76 -14.26 5.83 14.48
C PRO A 76 -15.02 7.11 14.84
N GLU A 77 -14.56 8.25 14.31
CA GLU A 77 -15.16 9.56 14.52
C GLU A 77 -15.16 10.38 13.21
N PRO A 78 -16.04 11.38 13.07
CA PRO A 78 -16.00 12.30 11.94
C PRO A 78 -14.60 12.91 11.78
N GLY A 79 -14.05 12.84 10.56
CA GLY A 79 -12.71 13.36 10.27
C GLY A 79 -11.52 12.49 10.67
N ALA A 80 -11.70 11.46 11.51
CA ALA A 80 -10.62 10.57 11.95
C ALA A 80 -10.61 9.22 11.20
N VAL A 81 -9.43 8.65 11.01
CA VAL A 81 -9.22 7.34 10.40
C VAL A 81 -8.36 6.49 11.33
N GLY A 82 -8.74 5.23 11.53
CA GLY A 82 -8.01 4.26 12.35
C GLY A 82 -7.87 2.91 11.65
N LEU A 83 -7.00 2.05 12.19
CA LEU A 83 -6.87 0.67 11.73
C LEU A 83 -7.97 -0.22 12.31
N THR A 84 -8.49 -1.13 11.50
CA THR A 84 -9.27 -2.28 11.98
C THR A 84 -8.36 -3.42 12.42
N GLU A 85 -8.93 -4.47 13.01
CA GLU A 85 -8.20 -5.72 13.29
C GLU A 85 -7.53 -6.30 12.03
N VAL A 86 -8.25 -6.31 10.90
CA VAL A 86 -7.72 -6.74 9.60
C VAL A 86 -6.57 -5.83 9.16
N GLY A 87 -6.73 -4.51 9.26
CA GLY A 87 -5.70 -3.54 8.90
C GLY A 87 -4.42 -3.68 9.72
N ARG A 88 -4.52 -4.06 11.00
CA ARG A 88 -3.35 -4.27 11.88
C ARG A 88 -2.43 -5.39 11.36
N THR A 89 -2.91 -6.32 10.55
CA THR A 89 -2.06 -7.34 9.91
C THR A 89 -0.98 -6.73 9.00
N LEU A 90 -1.18 -5.50 8.52
CA LEU A 90 -0.20 -4.76 7.70
C LEU A 90 1.03 -4.27 8.48
N LEU A 91 0.98 -4.25 9.81
CA LEU A 91 2.13 -3.88 10.67
C LEU A 91 3.20 -4.97 10.72
N HIS A 92 2.78 -6.22 10.58
CA HIS A 92 3.65 -7.39 10.63
C HIS A 92 3.47 -8.24 9.37
N PRO A 93 3.87 -7.74 8.19
CA PRO A 93 3.77 -8.51 6.96
C PRO A 93 4.63 -9.77 7.12
N ARG A 94 3.98 -10.94 7.20
CA ARG A 94 4.70 -12.21 7.33
C ARG A 94 5.54 -12.45 6.07
N PRO A 95 6.84 -12.80 6.19
CA PRO A 95 7.67 -13.17 5.04
C PRO A 95 6.99 -14.32 4.29
N GLY A 96 6.39 -14.02 3.13
CA GLY A 96 5.60 -14.99 2.36
C GLY A 96 4.37 -14.43 1.65
N CYS A 97 3.80 -13.29 2.06
CA CYS A 97 2.57 -12.76 1.44
C CYS A 97 2.78 -11.74 0.30
N VAL A 98 3.95 -11.12 0.18
CA VAL A 98 4.28 -10.26 -0.97
C VAL A 98 5.77 -10.41 -1.26
N ARG A 99 6.14 -10.89 -2.46
CA ARG A 99 7.56 -10.92 -2.85
C ARG A 99 8.07 -9.47 -2.91
N PRO A 100 9.11 -9.09 -2.15
CA PRO A 100 9.71 -7.78 -2.34
C PRO A 100 10.27 -7.71 -3.76
N ARG A 101 9.77 -6.74 -4.54
CA ARG A 101 10.35 -6.42 -5.85
C ARG A 101 11.78 -5.97 -5.58
N ARG A 102 12.75 -6.69 -6.14
CA ARG A 102 14.15 -6.26 -6.15
C ARG A 102 14.16 -4.85 -6.75
N ARG A 103 14.64 -3.86 -6.00
CA ARG A 103 14.93 -2.53 -6.56
C ARG A 103 15.94 -2.78 -7.68
N ALA A 104 15.58 -2.47 -8.93
CA ALA A 104 16.56 -2.43 -9.99
C ALA A 104 17.60 -1.39 -9.55
N GLY A 105 18.81 -1.86 -9.25
CA GLY A 105 19.89 -1.00 -8.78
C GLY A 105 20.16 0.04 -9.84
N GLY A 106 20.00 1.31 -9.47
CA GLY A 106 20.58 2.42 -10.21
C GLY A 106 22.10 2.27 -10.18
N HIS A 107 22.70 2.27 -11.37
CA HIS A 107 24.13 2.38 -11.55
C HIS A 107 24.58 3.77 -11.08
N GLY A 108 25.12 3.84 -9.85
CA GLY A 108 25.91 5.00 -9.40
C GLY A 108 27.31 4.96 -10.03
N PRO A 109 27.92 6.12 -10.33
CA PRO A 109 29.17 6.18 -11.07
C PRO A 109 30.32 5.62 -10.23
N GLY A 110 31.19 4.87 -10.91
CA GLY A 110 32.33 4.20 -10.29
C GLY A 110 33.21 5.14 -9.48
N LEU A 111 33.31 4.87 -8.18
CA LEU A 111 34.39 5.37 -7.35
C LEU A 111 35.68 4.74 -7.86
N GLY A 112 36.50 5.54 -8.52
CA GLY A 112 37.87 5.18 -8.87
C GLY A 112 38.62 4.79 -7.61
N ARG A 113 39.09 3.54 -7.56
CA ARG A 113 40.10 3.15 -6.58
C ARG A 113 41.39 3.91 -6.90
N PRO A 114 42.05 4.56 -5.94
CA PRO A 114 43.38 5.08 -6.18
C PRO A 114 44.32 3.91 -6.48
N ARG A 115 45.13 4.05 -7.54
CA ARG A 115 46.20 3.10 -7.84
C ARG A 115 47.23 3.19 -6.70
N PRO A 116 47.77 2.07 -6.21
CA PRO A 116 48.90 2.13 -5.29
C PRO A 116 50.10 2.76 -5.99
N HIS A 117 50.74 3.69 -5.28
CA HIS A 117 51.99 4.32 -5.71
C HIS A 117 53.11 3.28 -5.61
N ASP A 118 53.77 2.97 -6.74
CA ASP A 118 54.97 2.15 -6.78
C ASP A 118 56.19 3.09 -6.59
N PRO A 119 57.01 2.94 -5.54
CA PRO A 119 58.11 3.86 -5.26
C PRO A 119 59.44 3.45 -5.95
N HIS A 120 59.42 2.56 -6.95
CA HIS A 120 60.63 2.17 -7.68
C HIS A 120 60.50 2.36 -9.19
N ARG A 121 60.64 3.60 -9.66
CA ARG A 121 61.04 3.86 -11.04
C ARG A 121 61.75 5.21 -11.20
#